data_AF-A0A850UWF8-F1
#
_entry.id   AF-A0A850UWF8-F1
#
_cell.length_a   1.000
_cell.length_b   1.000
_cell.length_c   1.000
_cell.angle_alpha   90.00
_cell.angle_beta   90.00
_cell.angle_gamma   90.00
#
_symmetry.space_group_name_H-M   'P 1'
#
loop_
_entity.id
_entity.type
_entity.pdbx_description
1 polymer ?
#
loop_
_entity_poly.entity_id
_entity_poly.type
_entity_poly.pdbx_seq_one_letter_code
_entity_poly.pdbx_strand_id
1 'polypeptide(L)' 'GCMVNGKLYPFGHIERTDDCYTCNCSEGRMECCSLFHTPISYNKEKCKVVFNKKRCDYDVVQKDDPSKECFVYSRV' A
#
# COMPACT_ATOMS: atom_id res chain seq x y z
N GLY A 1 5.48 21.05 11.34
CA GLY A 1 5.09 19.69 10.96
C GLY A 1 4.01 19.74 9.90
N CYS A 2 3.67 18.61 9.31
CA CYS A 2 2.70 18.51 8.22
C CYS A 2 1.40 17.88 8.72
N MET A 3 0.25 18.43 8.33
CA MET A 3 -1.05 17.88 8.70
C MET A 3 -1.61 17.05 7.54
N VAL A 4 -1.87 15.77 7.79
CA VAL A 4 -2.47 14.84 6.81
C VAL A 4 -3.59 14.08 7.48
N ASN A 5 -4.79 14.10 6.89
CA ASN A 5 -5.99 13.42 7.40
C ASN A 5 -6.28 13.73 8.88
N GLY A 6 -6.03 14.97 9.32
CA GLY A 6 -6.24 15.41 10.71
C GLY A 6 -5.14 15.01 11.69
N LYS A 7 -4.07 14.34 11.25
CA LYS A 7 -2.90 13.97 12.06
C LYS A 7 -1.71 14.87 11.77
N LEU A 8 -1.08 15.40 12.81
CA LEU A 8 0.14 16.20 12.71
C LEU A 8 1.37 15.29 12.73
N TYR A 9 2.20 15.39 11.69
CA TYR A 9 3.48 14.70 11.57
C TYR A 9 4.65 15.68 11.82
N PRO A 10 5.75 15.21 12.44
CA PRO A 10 6.96 16.02 12.58
C PRO A 10 7.59 16.32 11.22
N PHE A 11 8.47 17.32 11.17
CA PHE A 11 9.33 17.51 10.00
C PHE A 11 10.33 16.35 9.89
N GLY A 12 10.71 15.99 8.66
CA GLY A 12 11.61 14.90 8.34
C GLY A 12 10.92 13.69 7.72
N HIS A 13 11.66 12.57 7.69
CA HIS A 13 11.22 11.31 7.12
C HIS A 13 10.20 10.60 8.01
N ILE A 14 9.16 10.07 7.39
CA ILE A 14 8.08 9.32 8.01
C ILE A 14 8.08 7.96 7.31
N GLU A 15 8.64 6.95 7.97
CA GLU A 15 8.78 5.60 7.44
C GLU A 15 7.46 5.01 6.95
N ARG A 16 6.38 5.24 7.71
CA ARG A 16 5.07 4.66 7.43
C ARG A 16 3.92 5.43 8.07
N THR A 17 2.95 5.82 7.27
CA THR A 17 1.66 6.36 7.71
C THR A 17 0.62 5.26 7.92
N ASP A 18 -0.49 5.60 8.59
CA ASP A 18 -1.62 4.69 8.80
C ASP A 18 -2.31 4.27 7.48
N ASP A 19 -2.09 5.06 6.42
CA ASP A 19 -2.63 4.86 5.08
C ASP A 19 -1.62 4.22 4.12
N CYS A 20 -0.54 3.63 4.63
CA CYS A 20 0.45 2.90 3.83
C CYS A 20 1.30 3.74 2.87
N TYR A 21 1.71 4.93 3.31
CA TYR A 21 2.67 5.77 2.59
C TYR A 21 3.97 5.92 3.38
N THR A 22 5.09 5.97 2.67
CA THR A 22 6.30 6.63 3.17
C THR A 22 6.22 8.09 2.76
N CYS A 23 6.61 9.00 3.65
CA CYS A 23 6.53 10.42 3.37
C CYS A 23 7.77 11.16 3.87
N ASN A 24 8.02 12.33 3.29
CA ASN A 24 8.95 13.30 3.81
C ASN A 24 8.22 14.63 4.01
N CYS A 25 8.24 15.14 5.24
CA CYS A 25 7.63 16.40 5.61
C CYS A 25 8.70 17.49 5.69
N SER A 26 8.64 18.47 4.79
CA SER A 26 9.53 19.64 4.80
C SER A 26 8.74 20.91 5.11
N GLU A 27 9.44 22.04 5.22
CA GLU A 27 8.76 23.33 5.32
C GLU A 27 7.91 23.56 4.05
N GLY A 28 6.63 23.85 4.24
CA GLY A 28 5.68 24.16 3.16
C GLY A 28 5.11 22.99 2.35
N ARG A 29 5.64 21.76 2.46
CA ARG A 29 5.10 20.60 1.71
C ARG A 29 5.36 19.25 2.38
N MET A 30 4.52 18.28 2.02
CA MET A 30 4.70 16.87 2.34
C MET A 30 4.68 16.06 1.05
N GLU A 31 5.71 15.25 0.82
CA GLU A 31 5.81 14.37 -0.33
C GLU A 31 5.62 12.94 0.15
N CYS A 32 4.75 12.18 -0.51
CA CYS A 32 4.41 10.81 -0.10
C CYS A 32 4.46 9.85 -1.29
N CYS A 33 4.94 8.64 -1.03
CA CYS A 33 4.94 7.52 -1.97
C CYS A 33 4.18 6.34 -1.33
N SER A 34 3.35 5.66 -2.13
CA SER A 34 2.68 4.45 -1.66
C SER A 34 3.70 3.35 -1.37
N LEU A 35 3.50 2.61 -0.29
CA LEU A 35 4.31 1.43 0.04
C LEU A 35 3.82 0.16 -0.67
N PHE A 36 2.57 0.16 -1.14
CA PHE A 36 1.95 -0.96 -1.81
C PHE A 36 2.22 -0.94 -3.32
N HIS A 37 2.29 -2.13 -3.91
CA HIS A 37 2.45 -2.32 -5.35
C HIS A 37 1.17 -2.92 -5.92
N THR A 38 0.58 -2.26 -6.90
CA THR A 38 -0.70 -2.65 -7.47
C THR A 38 -0.50 -3.81 -8.44
N PRO A 39 -1.10 -4.99 -8.21
CA PRO A 39 -1.01 -6.12 -9.13
C PRO A 39 -1.85 -5.85 -10.38
N ILE A 40 -1.19 -5.82 -11.54
CA ILE A 40 -1.84 -5.52 -12.82
C ILE A 40 -2.09 -6.76 -13.68
N SER A 41 -1.32 -7.84 -13.47
CA SER A 41 -1.45 -9.08 -14.21
C SER A 41 -1.43 -10.32 -13.29
N TYR A 42 -2.54 -11.06 -13.29
CA TYR A 42 -2.79 -12.31 -12.57
C TYR A 42 -4.02 -12.99 -13.18
N ASN A 43 -4.33 -14.23 -12.76
CA ASN A 43 -5.56 -14.90 -13.21
C ASN A 43 -6.81 -14.27 -12.57
N LYS A 44 -7.41 -13.27 -13.24
CA LYS A 44 -8.58 -12.53 -12.74
C LYS A 44 -9.86 -13.39 -12.64
N GLU A 45 -9.91 -14.53 -13.33
CA GLU A 45 -11.04 -15.46 -13.25
C GLU A 45 -11.02 -16.23 -11.93
N LYS A 46 -9.87 -16.77 -11.54
CA LYS A 46 -9.71 -17.62 -10.36
C LYS A 46 -9.22 -16.89 -9.11
N CYS A 47 -8.71 -15.68 -9.25
CA CYS A 47 -8.07 -14.95 -8.16
C CYS A 47 -8.70 -13.58 -7.92
N LYS A 48 -8.56 -13.08 -6.70
CA LYS A 48 -8.99 -11.75 -6.26
C LYS A 48 -7.85 -11.05 -5.52
N VAL A 49 -7.94 -9.73 -5.47
CA VAL A 49 -6.97 -8.87 -4.78
C VAL A 49 -7.56 -8.45 -3.45
N VAL A 50 -6.76 -8.55 -2.39
CA VAL A 50 -7.11 -8.10 -1.04
C VAL A 50 -6.00 -7.21 -0.52
N PHE A 51 -6.36 -6.02 -0.03
CA PHE A 51 -5.38 -5.13 0.57
C PHE A 51 -5.01 -5.59 1.97
N ASN A 52 -3.72 -5.84 2.20
CA ASN A 52 -3.19 -6.24 3.50
C ASN A 52 -2.58 -5.03 4.20
N LYS A 53 -3.37 -4.38 5.07
CA LYS A 53 -2.93 -3.18 5.81
C LYS A 53 -1.74 -3.43 6.74
N LYS A 54 -1.55 -4.67 7.23
CA LYS A 54 -0.39 -5.03 8.06
C LYS A 54 0.89 -5.05 7.23
N ARG A 55 0.84 -5.56 6.00
CA ARG A 55 1.99 -5.56 5.08
C ARG A 55 2.12 -4.24 4.30
N CYS A 56 1.04 -3.46 4.21
CA CYS A 56 0.88 -2.37 3.25
C CYS A 56 1.18 -2.81 1.82
N ASP A 57 0.53 -3.90 1.41
CA ASP A 57 0.61 -4.39 0.03
C ASP A 57 -0.66 -5.16 -0.34
N TYR A 58 -0.78 -5.52 -1.61
CA TYR A 58 -1.88 -6.34 -2.12
C TYR A 58 -1.51 -7.82 -2.16
N ASP A 59 -2.28 -8.62 -1.44
CA ASP A 59 -2.27 -10.07 -1.55
C ASP A 59 -3.20 -10.49 -2.70
N VAL A 60 -2.71 -11.35 -3.59
CA VAL A 60 -3.52 -11.94 -4.67
C VAL A 60 -3.78 -13.38 -4.29
N VAL A 61 -5.04 -13.72 -4.02
CA VAL A 61 -5.44 -15.03 -3.46
C VAL A 61 -6.52 -15.67 -4.30
N GLN A 62 -6.70 -16.98 -4.16
CA GLN A 62 -7.78 -17.69 -4.85
C GLN A 62 -9.15 -17.19 -4.37
N LYS A 63 -10.13 -17.16 -5.28
CA LYS A 63 -11.51 -16.79 -4.94
C LYS A 63 -12.16 -17.83 -4.03
N ASP A 64 -11.93 -19.11 -4.33
CA ASP A 64 -12.53 -20.25 -3.62
C ASP A 64 -11.85 -20.52 -2.27
N ASP A 65 -10.54 -20.22 -2.17
CA ASP A 65 -9.75 -20.41 -0.96
C ASP A 65 -8.78 -19.23 -0.74
N PRO A 66 -9.19 -18.20 0.03
CA PRO A 66 -8.37 -17.02 0.30
C PRO A 66 -7.09 -17.29 1.08
N SER A 67 -6.89 -18.49 1.63
CA SER A 67 -5.64 -18.87 2.30
C SER A 67 -4.52 -19.21 1.31
N LYS A 68 -4.87 -19.46 0.03
CA LYS A 68 -3.93 -19.79 -1.03
C LYS A 68 -3.61 -18.59 -1.90
N GLU A 69 -2.33 -18.27 -2.01
CA GLU A 69 -1.84 -17.24 -2.92
C GLU A 69 -1.97 -17.66 -4.39
N CYS A 70 -2.16 -16.67 -5.25
CA CYS A 70 -2.12 -16.79 -6.69
C CYS A 70 -0.80 -16.23 -7.24
N PHE A 71 -0.35 -16.81 -8.36
CA PHE A 71 0.79 -16.27 -9.07
C PHE A 71 0.47 -14.90 -9.68
N VAL A 72 1.40 -13.96 -9.51
CA VAL A 72 1.32 -12.59 -10.02
C VAL A 72 2.41 -12.39 -11.06
N TYR A 73 2.02 -12.01 -12.28
CA TYR A 73 2.97 -11.83 -13.38
C TYR A 73 3.63 -10.46 -13.35
N SER A 74 2.92 -9.42 -12.91
CA SER A 74 3.47 -8.06 -12.81
C SER A 74 2.71 -7.16 -11.83
N ARG A 75 3.43 -6.18 -11.30
CA ARG A 75 2.96 -5.13 -10.39
C ARG A 75 3.48 -3.76 -10.84
N VAL A 76 2.79 -2.69 -10.42
CA VAL A 76 3.20 -1.28 -10.58
C VAL A 76 3.20 -0.55 -9.25
#